data_AF-J8FLW0-F1
#
_entry.id   AF-J8FLW0-F1
#
_cell.length_a   1.000
_cell.length_b   1.000
_cell.length_c   1.000
_cell.angle_alpha   90.00
_cell.angle_beta   90.00
_cell.angle_gamma   90.00
#
_symmetry.space_group_name_H-M   'P 1'
#
loop_
_entity.id
_entity.type
_entity.pdbx_description
1 polymer ?
#
loop_
_entity_poly.entity_id
_entity_poly.type
_entity_poly.pdbx_seq_one_letter_code
_entity_poly.pdbx_strand_id
1 'polypeptide(L)' 'MRKVTQIVICTSAALLITLAMINGETRKDKIVISLAVLIFTGFSLVWNSFVINLMDKFDRKRSK' A
#
# COMPACT_ATOMS: atom_id res chain seq x y z
N MET A 1 -13.42 1.79 -10.64
CA MET A 1 -11.95 1.57 -10.65
C MET A 1 -11.18 2.86 -10.38
N ARG A 2 -11.34 3.92 -11.19
CA ARG A 2 -10.53 5.16 -11.10
C ARG A 2 -10.46 5.82 -9.70
N LYS A 3 -11.59 5.89 -8.97
CA LYS A 3 -11.63 6.45 -7.60
C LYS A 3 -10.91 5.59 -6.55
N VAL A 4 -10.97 4.26 -6.69
CA VAL A 4 -10.32 3.34 -5.74
C VAL A 4 -8.80 3.42 -5.92
N THR A 5 -8.33 3.42 -7.16
CA THR A 5 -6.91 3.59 -7.47
C THR A 5 -6.36 4.92 -6.94
N GLN A 6 -7.13 6.00 -7.06
CA GLN A 6 -6.72 7.32 -6.57
C GLN A 6 -6.64 7.37 -5.02
N ILE A 7 -7.57 6.72 -4.33
CA ILE A 7 -7.52 6.59 -2.86
C ILE A 7 -6.27 5.81 -2.44
N VAL A 8 -5.98 4.70 -3.11
CA VAL A 8 -4.78 3.88 -2.80
C VAL A 8 -3.50 4.68 -3.00
N ILE A 9 -3.39 5.44 -4.08
CA ILE A 9 -2.20 6.27 -4.37
C ILE A 9 -2.07 7.37 -3.32
N CYS A 10 -3.17 8.05 -2.95
CA CYS A 10 -3.13 9.07 -1.91
C CYS A 10 -2.76 8.50 -0.54
N THR A 11 -3.33 7.36 -0.15
CA THR A 11 -3.07 6.73 1.15
C THR A 11 -1.64 6.21 1.24
N SER A 12 -1.13 5.60 0.17
CA SER A 12 0.27 5.12 0.11
C SER A 12 1.27 6.28 0.12
N ALA A 13 1.01 7.37 -0.60
CA ALA A 13 1.84 8.57 -0.57
C ALA A 13 1.89 9.22 0.83
N ALA A 14 0.75 9.36 1.50
CA ALA A 14 0.69 9.91 2.85
C ALA A 14 1.47 9.04 3.87
N LEU A 15 1.39 7.72 3.73
CA LEU A 15 2.14 6.77 4.56
C LEU A 15 3.65 6.91 4.37
N LEU A 16 4.12 7.03 3.12
CA LEU A 16 5.54 7.21 2.80
C LEU A 16 6.10 8.53 3.33
N ILE A 17 5.34 9.62 3.23
CA ILE A 17 5.74 10.94 3.76
C ILE A 17 5.84 10.89 5.29
N THR A 18 4.89 10.22 5.95
CA THR A 18 4.89 10.08 7.42
C THR A 18 6.09 9.25 7.89
N LEU A 19 6.40 8.15 7.18
CA LEU A 19 7.58 7.33 7.41
C LEU A 19 8.89 8.10 7.20
N ALA A 20 8.95 8.95 6.17
CA ALA A 20 10.12 9.78 5.88
C ALA A 20 10.36 10.84 6.97
N MET A 21 9.30 11.42 7.53
CA MET A 21 9.41 12.38 8.64
C MET A 21 9.88 11.72 9.94
N ILE A 22 9.41 10.50 10.24
CA ILE A 22 9.79 9.77 11.46
C ILE A 22 11.27 9.34 11.41
N ASN A 23 11.81 9.00 10.24
CA ASN A 23 13.21 8.60 10.06
C ASN A 23 14.24 9.73 10.28
N GLY A 24 13.80 11.00 10.37
CA GLY A 24 14.69 12.13 10.58
C GLY A 24 15.29 12.22 11.99
N GLU A 25 14.65 11.62 12.99
CA GLU A 25 15.05 11.74 14.40
C GLU A 25 15.31 10.37 15.04
N THR A 26 16.58 9.95 15.06
CA THR A 26 17.22 9.02 16.02
C THR A 26 17.62 7.60 15.55
N ARG A 27 18.64 7.05 16.25
CA ARG A 27 19.29 5.75 15.95
C ARG A 27 18.40 4.53 16.21
N LYS A 28 17.29 4.67 16.95
CA LYS A 28 16.30 3.60 17.21
C LYS A 28 15.36 3.38 16.03
N ASP A 29 15.26 4.36 15.14
CA ASP A 29 14.32 4.37 14.02
C ASP A 29 14.64 3.33 12.96
N LYS A 30 15.91 2.92 12.81
CA LYS A 30 16.30 1.91 11.81
C LYS A 30 15.54 0.59 11.97
N ILE A 31 15.26 0.16 13.21
CA ILE A 31 14.51 -1.07 13.48
C ILE A 31 13.03 -0.86 13.17
N VAL A 32 12.48 0.28 13.57
CA VAL A 32 11.07 0.64 13.35
C VAL A 32 10.77 0.79 11.87
N ILE A 33 11.69 1.38 11.11
CA ILE A 33 11.59 1.54 9.66
C ILE A 33 11.72 0.20 8.97
N SER A 34 12.69 -0.62 9.36
CA SER A 34 12.80 -1.97 8.79
C SER A 34 11.53 -2.77 9.02
N LEU A 35 10.92 -2.66 10.21
CA LEU A 35 9.65 -3.32 10.52
C LEU A 35 8.48 -2.73 9.72
N ALA A 36 8.42 -1.41 9.59
CA ALA A 36 7.39 -0.72 8.81
C ALA A 36 7.48 -1.06 7.32
N VAL A 37 8.68 -1.15 6.75
CA VAL A 37 8.92 -1.60 5.38
C VAL A 37 8.50 -3.06 5.21
N LEU A 38 8.76 -3.91 6.20
CA LEU A 38 8.35 -5.32 6.16
C LEU A 38 6.83 -5.46 6.17
N ILE A 39 6.14 -4.72 7.06
CA ILE A 39 4.68 -4.69 7.14
C ILE A 39 4.08 -4.10 5.86
N PHE A 40 4.67 -3.03 5.32
CA PHE A 40 4.25 -2.42 4.07
C PHE A 40 4.41 -3.38 2.88
N THR A 41 5.50 -4.13 2.83
CA THR A 41 5.74 -5.16 1.80
C THR A 41 4.68 -6.26 1.88
N GLY A 42 4.36 -6.75 3.09
CA GLY A 42 3.28 -7.71 3.30
C GLY A 42 1.92 -7.15 2.89
N PHE A 43 1.63 -5.89 3.25
CA PHE A 43 0.40 -5.22 2.88
C PHE A 43 0.28 -5.04 1.37
N SER A 44 1.36 -4.65 0.67
CA SER A 44 1.40 -4.55 -0.78
C SER A 44 1.13 -5.88 -1.47
N LEU A 45 1.65 -7.00 -0.95
CA LEU A 45 1.37 -8.33 -1.49
C LEU A 45 -0.11 -8.71 -1.36
N VAL A 46 -0.70 -8.49 -0.18
CA VAL A 46 -2.12 -8.75 0.07
C VAL A 46 -2.99 -7.84 -0.80
N TRP A 47 -2.63 -6.56 -0.89
CA TRP A 47 -3.34 -5.58 -1.71
C TRP A 47 -3.27 -5.93 -3.20
N ASN A 48 -2.12 -6.38 -3.70
CA ASN A 48 -1.96 -6.79 -5.09
C ASN A 48 -2.86 -7.99 -5.43
N SER A 49 -2.89 -9.00 -4.56
CA SER A 49 -3.79 -10.16 -4.71
C SER A 49 -5.26 -9.75 -4.65
N PHE A 50 -5.62 -8.85 -3.73
CA PHE A 50 -6.97 -8.32 -3.61
C PHE A 50 -7.42 -7.55 -4.86
N VAL A 51 -6.55 -6.72 -5.42
CA VAL A 51 -6.80 -5.97 -6.66
C VAL A 51 -6.99 -6.92 -7.84
N ILE A 52 -6.13 -7.94 -7.99
CA ILE A 52 -6.26 -8.95 -9.06
C ILE A 52 -7.61 -9.66 -8.96
N ASN A 53 -7.99 -10.10 -7.76
CA ASN A 53 -9.27 -10.77 -7.52
C ASN A 53 -10.48 -9.86 -7.75
N LEU A 54 -10.36 -8.57 -7.44
CA LEU A 54 -11.36 -7.55 -7.77
C LEU A 54 -11.48 -7.36 -9.28
N MET A 55 -10.34 -7.27 -9.97
CA MET A 55 -10.29 -7.05 -11.41
C MET A 55 -10.87 -8.25 -12.16
N ASP A 56 -10.55 -9.48 -11.74
CA ASP A 56 -11.15 -10.72 -12.27
C ASP A 56 -12.68 -10.74 -12.08
N LYS A 57 -13.17 -10.40 -10.86
CA LYS A 57 -14.61 -10.30 -10.60
C LYS A 57 -15.30 -9.22 -11.45
N PHE A 58 -14.63 -8.10 -11.72
CA PHE A 58 -15.18 -7.04 -12.55
C PHE A 58 -15.15 -7.40 -14.05
N ASP A 59 -14.11 -8.08 -14.51
CA ASP A 59 -13.96 -8.53 -15.89
C ASP A 59 -15.04 -9.58 -16.24
N ARG A 60 -15.24 -10.57 -15.36
CA ARG A 60 -16.34 -11.53 -15.45
C ARG A 60 -17.73 -10.90 -15.50
N LYS A 61 -17.93 -9.74 -14.86
CA LYS A 61 -19.19 -8.99 -14.90
C LYS A 61 -19.35 -8.13 -16.16
N ARG A 62 -18.28 -7.89 -16.91
CA ARG A 62 -18.28 -7.07 -18.13
C ARG A 62 -18.42 -7.90 -19.40
N SER A 63 -18.05 -9.18 -19.35
CA SER A 63 -18.18 -10.14 -20.45
C SER A 63 -19.56 -10.81 -20.55
N LYS A 64 -20.56 -10.37 -19.77
CA LYS A 64 -21.95 -10.85 -19.81
C LYS A 64 -22.88 -9.69 -20.08
#